data_AF-B1HME9-F1
#
_entry.id   AF-B1HME9-F1
#
_cell.length_a   1.000
_cell.length_b   1.000
_cell.length_c   1.000
_cell.angle_alpha   90.00
_cell.angle_beta   90.00
_cell.angle_gamma   90.00
#
_symmetry.space_group_name_H-M   'P 1'
#
loop_
_entity.id
_entity.type
_entity.pdbx_description
1 polymer ?
#
loop_
_entity_poly.entity_id
_entity_poly.type
_entity_poly.pdbx_seq_one_letter_code
_entity_poly.pdbx_strand_id
1 'polypeptide(L)'
;MLKHRDLHECTELYELLSHPSVFPFVRQKATSADEYWFMTKQLIEEEARGLAISRTITDDWGQPIGTISIHDVEDGAGFLGTWIGLPYQGKGYNQKAKMLFLNELFFEYNFHTVFLRIRVENIKSQRAALKLPYVVSANESHPTLLAQVNSGMAQFDLFKIPKDLFYLTTAYEMQEGEEQAM
;
A
#
# COMPACT_ATOMS: atom_id res chain seq x y z
N MET A 1 8.01 -11.76 -0.11
CA MET A 1 7.14 -11.63 -1.31
C MET A 1 5.68 -11.46 -0.90
N LEU A 2 4.71 -11.30 -1.82
CA LEU A 2 3.29 -11.14 -1.45
C LEU A 2 2.59 -12.50 -1.29
N LYS A 3 1.67 -12.59 -0.32
CA LYS A 3 0.73 -13.71 -0.18
C LYS A 3 -0.60 -13.25 0.40
N HIS A 4 -1.65 -14.07 0.28
CA HIS A 4 -2.92 -13.81 0.94
C HIS A 4 -2.74 -13.70 2.46
N ARG A 5 -3.65 -12.97 3.10
CA ARG A 5 -3.65 -12.79 4.55
C ARG A 5 -3.85 -14.14 5.24
N ASP A 6 -3.06 -14.40 6.27
CA ASP A 6 -3.19 -15.56 7.14
C ASP A 6 -3.36 -15.08 8.59
N LEU A 7 -4.40 -15.60 9.25
CA LEU A 7 -4.76 -15.26 10.61
C LEU A 7 -3.73 -15.75 11.64
N HIS A 8 -2.94 -16.77 11.30
CA HIS A 8 -1.86 -17.25 12.17
C HIS A 8 -0.68 -16.27 12.26
N GLU A 9 -0.58 -15.30 11.35
CA GLU A 9 0.50 -14.31 11.32
C GLU A 9 0.18 -13.04 12.11
N CYS A 10 -1.06 -12.91 12.60
CA CYS A 10 -1.53 -11.68 13.23
C CYS A 10 -0.72 -11.29 14.47
N THR A 11 -0.29 -12.25 15.29
CA THR A 11 0.51 -11.96 16.48
C THR A 11 1.86 -11.34 16.12
N GLU A 12 2.61 -11.95 15.21
CA GLU A 12 3.91 -11.45 14.77
C GLU A 12 3.79 -10.10 14.03
N LEU A 13 2.81 -9.97 13.14
CA LEU A 13 2.53 -8.71 12.46
C LEU A 13 2.15 -7.60 13.45
N TYR A 14 1.41 -7.92 14.52
CA TYR A 14 1.02 -6.94 15.54
C TYR A 14 2.24 -6.40 16.31
N GLU A 15 3.22 -7.24 16.63
CA GLU A 15 4.47 -6.80 17.26
C GLU A 15 5.20 -5.76 16.39
N LEU A 16 5.23 -5.95 15.07
CA LEU A 16 5.80 -4.98 14.14
C LEU A 16 4.94 -3.72 13.97
N LEU A 17 3.61 -3.89 13.93
CA LEU A 17 2.62 -2.83 13.74
C LEU A 17 2.61 -1.83 14.88
N SER A 18 2.70 -2.34 16.12
CA SER A 18 2.60 -1.57 17.36
C SER A 18 3.80 -0.63 17.60
N HIS A 19 4.85 -0.75 16.80
CA HIS A 19 6.03 0.09 16.92
C HIS A 19 5.66 1.59 16.77
N PRO A 20 6.12 2.50 17.65
CA PRO A 20 5.69 3.92 17.65
C PRO A 20 5.99 4.71 16.37
N SER A 21 6.94 4.27 15.56
CA SER A 21 7.23 4.88 14.24
C SER A 21 6.36 4.35 13.10
N VAL A 22 5.63 3.26 13.32
CA VAL A 22 4.75 2.60 12.34
C VAL A 22 3.29 2.90 12.68
N PHE A 23 2.90 2.61 13.93
CA PHE A 23 1.52 2.68 14.40
C PHE A 23 0.79 4.01 14.12
N PRO A 24 1.40 5.21 14.21
CA PRO A 24 0.69 6.46 13.93
C PRO A 24 0.15 6.56 12.50
N PHE A 25 0.77 5.87 11.54
CA PHE A 25 0.50 6.04 10.11
C PHE A 25 -0.35 4.93 9.49
N VAL A 26 -0.63 3.84 10.21
CA VAL A 26 -1.47 2.75 9.70
C VAL A 26 -2.97 3.05 9.80
N ARG A 27 -3.77 2.43 8.93
CA ARG A 27 -5.25 2.52 8.95
C ARG A 27 -5.84 1.72 10.10
N GLN A 28 -5.39 0.49 10.30
CA GLN A 28 -5.87 -0.41 11.35
C GLN A 28 -5.21 -0.03 12.68
N LYS A 29 -5.99 0.57 13.59
CA LYS A 29 -5.53 1.03 14.90
C LYS A 29 -5.82 0.00 16.01
N ALA A 30 -5.40 -1.24 15.80
CA ALA A 30 -5.57 -2.28 16.80
C ALA A 30 -4.74 -1.97 18.06
N THR A 31 -5.32 -2.19 19.24
CA THR A 31 -4.70 -2.00 20.56
C THR A 31 -4.21 -3.30 21.20
N SER A 32 -4.49 -4.44 20.56
CA SER A 32 -4.03 -5.77 20.95
C SER A 32 -3.89 -6.70 19.75
N ALA A 33 -3.19 -7.82 19.92
CA ALA A 33 -3.06 -8.85 18.88
C ALA A 33 -4.43 -9.47 18.54
N ASP A 34 -5.30 -9.68 19.52
CA ASP A 34 -6.66 -10.20 19.31
C ASP A 34 -7.53 -9.24 18.50
N GLU A 35 -7.44 -7.94 18.78
CA GLU A 35 -8.13 -6.93 17.99
C GLU A 35 -7.60 -6.89 16.55
N TYR A 36 -6.28 -7.00 16.37
CA TYR A 36 -5.67 -7.05 15.04
C TYR A 36 -6.07 -8.30 14.26
N TRP A 37 -6.20 -9.44 14.95
CA TRP A 37 -6.72 -10.68 14.39
C TRP A 37 -8.17 -10.50 13.91
N PHE A 38 -9.03 -9.90 14.73
CA PHE A 38 -10.43 -9.65 14.37
C PHE A 38 -10.55 -8.70 13.17
N MET A 39 -9.79 -7.60 13.18
CA MET A 39 -9.71 -6.68 12.04
C MET A 39 -9.21 -7.37 10.76
N THR A 40 -8.23 -8.28 10.88
CA THR A 40 -7.72 -9.03 9.73
C THR A 40 -8.76 -10.02 9.20
N LYS A 41 -9.51 -10.68 10.09
CA LYS A 41 -10.62 -11.55 9.68
C LYS A 41 -11.70 -10.78 8.92
N GLN A 42 -12.11 -9.61 9.43
CA GLN A 42 -13.06 -8.74 8.73
C GLN A 42 -12.54 -8.31 7.35
N LEU A 43 -11.26 -7.97 7.25
CA LEU A 43 -10.64 -7.59 5.97
C LEU A 43 -10.67 -8.74 4.94
N ILE A 44 -10.47 -9.99 5.37
CA ILE A 44 -10.59 -11.17 4.49
C ILE A 44 -12.04 -11.31 3.98
N GLU A 45 -13.04 -11.07 4.83
CA GLU A 45 -14.46 -11.10 4.46
C GLU A 45 -14.88 -9.92 3.55
N GLU A 46 -14.27 -8.74 3.72
CA GLU A 46 -14.39 -7.60 2.81
C GLU A 46 -13.77 -7.90 1.45
N GLU A 47 -12.62 -8.56 1.42
CA GLU A 47 -11.94 -8.95 0.19
C GLU A 47 -12.74 -9.98 -0.61
N ALA A 48 -13.35 -10.97 0.05
CA ALA A 48 -14.25 -11.91 -0.61
C ALA A 48 -15.49 -11.23 -1.25
N ARG A 49 -15.82 -10.01 -0.81
CA ARG A 49 -16.91 -9.18 -1.36
C ARG A 49 -16.42 -8.13 -2.36
N GLY A 50 -15.12 -8.05 -2.64
CA GLY A 50 -14.53 -7.06 -3.54
C GLY A 50 -14.47 -5.63 -2.95
N LEU A 51 -14.64 -5.47 -1.64
CA LEU A 51 -14.62 -4.14 -0.97
C LEU A 51 -13.20 -3.67 -0.62
N ALA A 52 -12.27 -4.60 -0.57
CA ALA A 52 -10.85 -4.38 -0.32
C ALA A 52 -10.04 -5.49 -0.99
N ILE A 53 -8.74 -5.29 -1.16
CA ILE A 53 -7.81 -6.37 -1.53
C ILE A 53 -6.59 -6.23 -0.65
N SER A 54 -6.07 -7.32 -0.10
CA SER A 54 -5.00 -7.25 0.90
C SER A 54 -4.01 -8.41 0.83
N ARG A 55 -2.72 -8.11 1.01
CA ARG A 55 -1.64 -9.09 1.01
C ARG A 55 -0.73 -8.92 2.22
N THR A 56 -0.25 -10.03 2.76
CA THR A 56 0.91 -10.02 3.65
C THR A 56 2.16 -9.81 2.78
N ILE A 57 3.03 -8.89 3.20
CA ILE A 57 4.38 -8.75 2.65
C ILE A 57 5.28 -9.64 3.47
N THR A 58 5.99 -10.56 2.83
CA THR A 58 7.03 -11.38 3.45
C THR A 58 8.43 -10.93 3.03
N ASP A 59 9.42 -11.31 3.81
CA ASP A 59 10.83 -11.16 3.42
C ASP A 59 11.28 -12.28 2.45
N ASP A 60 12.59 -12.46 2.32
CA ASP A 60 13.21 -13.47 1.46
C ASP A 60 13.12 -14.90 2.03
N TRP A 61 12.82 -15.07 3.31
CA TRP A 61 12.63 -16.37 3.98
C TRP A 61 11.16 -16.72 4.22
N GLY A 62 10.24 -15.84 3.79
CA GLY A 62 8.80 -16.05 3.92
C GLY A 62 8.20 -15.54 5.23
N GLN A 63 8.98 -14.88 6.08
CA GLN A 63 8.52 -14.28 7.34
C GLN A 63 7.61 -13.07 7.07
N PRO A 64 6.47 -12.91 7.76
CA PRO A 64 5.59 -11.77 7.58
C PRO A 64 6.22 -10.49 8.15
N ILE A 65 6.39 -9.47 7.31
CA ILE A 65 7.11 -8.22 7.67
C ILE A 65 6.26 -6.95 7.55
N GLY A 66 5.02 -7.07 7.07
CA GLY A 66 4.14 -5.94 6.85
C GLY A 66 2.93 -6.32 6.01
N THR A 67 2.13 -5.31 5.65
CA THR A 67 0.94 -5.52 4.82
C THR A 67 0.82 -4.43 3.77
N ILE A 68 0.21 -4.81 2.64
CA ILE A 68 -0.25 -3.90 1.60
C ILE A 68 -1.72 -4.19 1.33
N SER A 69 -2.51 -3.14 1.19
CA SER A 69 -3.94 -3.27 0.94
C SER A 69 -4.47 -2.10 0.15
N ILE A 70 -5.55 -2.33 -0.58
CA ILE A 70 -6.42 -1.29 -1.14
C ILE A 70 -7.77 -1.36 -0.46
N HIS A 71 -8.33 -0.19 -0.15
CA HIS A 71 -9.61 -0.04 0.52
C HIS A 71 -10.43 1.06 -0.16
N ASP A 72 -11.68 1.20 0.29
CA ASP A 72 -12.62 2.21 -0.22
C ASP A 72 -12.73 2.06 -1.75
N VAL A 73 -12.90 0.79 -2.19
CA VAL A 73 -12.92 0.43 -3.60
C VAL A 73 -14.24 0.86 -4.21
N GLU A 74 -14.15 1.72 -5.22
CA GLU A 74 -15.29 2.23 -5.98
C GLU A 74 -14.86 2.46 -7.42
N ASP A 75 -15.66 1.95 -8.36
CA ASP A 75 -15.48 2.14 -9.82
C ASP A 75 -14.02 1.98 -10.28
N GLY A 76 -13.40 0.81 -10.04
CA GLY A 76 -12.03 0.55 -10.50
C GLY A 76 -10.94 1.42 -9.87
N ALA A 77 -11.23 2.09 -8.76
CA ALA A 77 -10.29 2.89 -7.99
C ALA A 77 -10.39 2.65 -6.48
N GLY A 78 -9.35 3.03 -5.73
CA GLY A 78 -9.33 2.90 -4.28
C GLY A 78 -8.05 3.45 -3.65
N PHE A 79 -7.98 3.41 -2.32
CA PHE A 79 -6.86 3.94 -1.56
C PHE A 79 -5.91 2.84 -1.10
N LEU A 80 -4.67 2.89 -1.59
CA LEU A 80 -3.62 1.96 -1.20
C LEU A 80 -2.96 2.40 0.10
N GLY A 81 -2.88 1.47 1.05
CA GLY A 81 -2.12 1.56 2.29
C GLY A 81 -0.99 0.53 2.28
N THR A 82 0.17 0.91 2.83
CA THR A 82 1.26 -0.04 3.04
C THR A 82 2.01 0.32 4.31
N TRP A 83 2.39 -0.69 5.07
CA TRP A 83 3.34 -0.53 6.17
C TRP A 83 4.28 -1.74 6.21
N ILE A 84 5.50 -1.49 6.70
CA ILE A 84 6.54 -2.50 6.89
C ILE A 84 7.12 -2.29 8.28
N GLY A 85 7.33 -3.36 9.03
CA GLY A 85 7.94 -3.32 10.35
C GLY A 85 9.32 -2.66 10.32
N LEU A 86 9.65 -1.90 11.38
CA LEU A 86 10.88 -1.09 11.43
C LEU A 86 12.16 -1.86 11.00
N PRO A 87 12.42 -3.12 11.43
CA PRO A 87 13.63 -3.86 11.07
C PRO A 87 13.80 -4.13 9.56
N TYR A 88 12.72 -3.98 8.78
CA TYR A 88 12.69 -4.31 7.36
C TYR A 88 12.56 -3.07 6.46
N GLN A 89 12.44 -1.88 7.05
CA GLN A 89 12.35 -0.63 6.29
C GLN A 89 13.70 -0.26 5.65
N GLY A 90 13.66 0.33 4.46
CA GLY A 90 14.87 0.74 3.72
C GLY A 90 15.55 -0.38 2.93
N LYS A 91 15.06 -1.62 3.01
CA LYS A 91 15.61 -2.80 2.29
C LYS A 91 14.95 -3.07 0.93
N GLY A 92 14.22 -2.12 0.35
CA GLY A 92 13.56 -2.27 -0.94
C GLY A 92 12.21 -3.04 -0.94
N TYR A 93 11.85 -3.72 0.14
CA TYR A 93 10.60 -4.51 0.23
C TYR A 93 9.33 -3.73 -0.13
N ASN A 94 9.21 -2.46 0.29
CA ASN A 94 8.02 -1.65 -0.01
C ASN A 94 7.84 -1.38 -1.51
N GLN A 95 8.94 -1.12 -2.22
CA GLN A 95 8.92 -0.87 -3.65
C GLN A 95 8.51 -2.15 -4.39
N LYS A 96 9.13 -3.28 -4.03
CA LYS A 96 8.81 -4.59 -4.63
C LYS A 96 7.36 -5.01 -4.33
N ALA A 97 6.89 -4.82 -3.11
CA ALA A 97 5.51 -5.08 -2.72
C ALA A 97 4.52 -4.24 -3.53
N LYS A 98 4.76 -2.94 -3.67
CA LYS A 98 3.91 -2.05 -4.48
C LYS A 98 3.89 -2.45 -5.94
N MET A 99 5.03 -2.76 -6.54
CA MET A 99 5.10 -3.21 -7.94
C MET A 99 4.23 -4.46 -8.17
N LEU A 100 4.41 -5.49 -7.35
CA LEU A 100 3.65 -6.73 -7.46
C LEU A 100 2.15 -6.51 -7.23
N PHE A 101 1.80 -5.75 -6.19
CA PHE A 101 0.41 -5.50 -5.83
C PHE A 101 -0.30 -4.61 -6.86
N LEU A 102 0.34 -3.57 -7.38
CA LEU A 102 -0.23 -2.72 -8.44
C LEU A 102 -0.47 -3.52 -9.71
N ASN A 103 0.47 -4.41 -10.09
CA ASN A 103 0.27 -5.30 -11.23
C ASN A 103 -0.95 -6.21 -11.03
N GLU A 104 -1.07 -6.84 -9.85
CA GLU A 104 -2.24 -7.64 -9.47
C GLU A 104 -3.54 -6.82 -9.56
N LEU A 105 -3.59 -5.62 -8.97
CA LEU A 105 -4.77 -4.74 -9.01
C LEU A 105 -5.19 -4.37 -10.44
N PHE A 106 -4.22 -3.99 -11.28
CA PHE A 106 -4.51 -3.53 -12.63
C PHE A 106 -4.83 -4.65 -13.61
N PHE A 107 -4.22 -5.83 -13.44
CA PHE A 107 -4.37 -6.96 -14.34
C PHE A 107 -5.54 -7.86 -13.92
N GLU A 108 -5.62 -8.25 -12.66
CA GLU A 108 -6.59 -9.24 -12.18
C GLU A 108 -7.90 -8.61 -11.71
N TYR A 109 -7.81 -7.44 -11.06
CA TYR A 109 -8.97 -6.77 -10.46
C TYR A 109 -9.50 -5.58 -11.28
N ASN A 110 -8.95 -5.36 -12.48
CA ASN A 110 -9.35 -4.33 -13.43
C ASN A 110 -9.42 -2.91 -12.86
N PHE A 111 -8.54 -2.57 -11.92
CA PHE A 111 -8.37 -1.18 -11.49
C PHE A 111 -7.84 -0.34 -12.66
N HIS A 112 -8.24 0.92 -12.73
CA HIS A 112 -7.65 1.91 -13.65
C HIS A 112 -6.82 2.97 -12.92
N THR A 113 -7.10 3.22 -11.63
CA THR A 113 -6.37 4.21 -10.83
C THR A 113 -6.23 3.75 -9.39
N VAL A 114 -5.03 3.86 -8.82
CA VAL A 114 -4.81 3.67 -7.39
C VAL A 114 -4.44 5.00 -6.74
N PHE A 115 -5.14 5.38 -5.67
CA PHE A 115 -4.86 6.60 -4.91
C PHE A 115 -3.96 6.31 -3.71
N LEU A 116 -3.11 7.27 -3.37
CA LEU A 116 -2.37 7.31 -2.12
C LEU A 116 -2.75 8.60 -1.40
N ARG A 117 -3.12 8.49 -0.12
CA ARG A 117 -3.19 9.65 0.78
C ARG A 117 -2.08 9.52 1.80
N ILE A 118 -1.18 10.50 1.85
CA ILE A 118 -0.03 10.47 2.74
C ILE A 118 -0.13 11.68 3.65
N ARG A 119 -0.07 11.45 4.97
CA ARG A 119 -0.10 12.54 5.93
C ARG A 119 1.02 13.54 5.64
N VAL A 120 0.71 14.83 5.78
CA VAL A 120 1.67 15.92 5.60
C VAL A 120 2.87 15.75 6.55
N GLU A 121 2.67 15.18 7.75
CA GLU A 121 3.76 14.92 8.69
C GLU A 121 4.62 13.69 8.35
N ASN A 122 4.15 12.79 7.47
CA ASN A 122 4.84 11.54 7.15
C ASN A 122 5.83 11.73 5.98
N ILE A 123 6.87 12.53 6.23
CA ILE A 123 7.89 12.88 5.24
C ILE A 123 8.58 11.65 4.64
N LYS A 124 8.75 10.58 5.43
CA LYS A 124 9.35 9.32 4.96
C LYS A 124 8.51 8.69 3.85
N SER A 125 7.19 8.61 4.03
CA SER A 125 6.29 8.01 3.05
C SER A 125 6.12 8.90 1.82
N GLN A 126 6.10 10.22 1.99
CA GLN A 126 6.09 11.16 0.86
C GLN A 126 7.34 10.99 -0.02
N ARG A 127 8.54 10.99 0.59
CA ARG A 127 9.80 10.74 -0.14
C ARG A 127 9.81 9.37 -0.82
N ALA A 128 9.24 8.35 -0.19
CA ALA A 128 9.16 7.02 -0.78
C ALA A 128 8.19 6.97 -1.97
N ALA A 129 7.07 7.72 -1.92
CA ALA A 129 6.11 7.80 -3.00
C ALA A 129 6.68 8.60 -4.19
N LEU A 130 7.30 9.75 -3.94
CA LEU A 130 7.90 10.61 -4.97
C LEU A 130 9.10 10.00 -5.70
N LYS A 131 9.69 8.93 -5.16
CA LYS A 131 10.74 8.16 -5.84
C LYS A 131 10.20 7.22 -6.93
N LEU A 132 8.90 6.93 -6.92
CA LEU A 132 8.30 6.01 -7.87
C LEU A 132 7.87 6.79 -9.13
N PRO A 133 8.36 6.43 -10.33
CA PRO A 133 8.12 7.23 -11.54
C PRO A 133 6.65 7.21 -11.98
N TYR A 134 5.87 6.24 -11.50
CA TYR A 134 4.44 6.11 -11.78
C TYR A 134 3.53 6.82 -10.76
N VAL A 135 4.08 7.54 -9.79
CA VAL A 135 3.30 8.30 -8.80
C VAL A 135 3.27 9.76 -9.23
N VAL A 136 2.06 10.31 -9.36
CA VAL A 136 1.85 11.74 -9.64
C VAL A 136 0.98 12.41 -8.59
N SER A 137 1.22 13.69 -8.34
CA SER A 137 0.35 14.50 -7.47
C SER A 137 -1.07 14.53 -8.03
N ALA A 138 -2.04 14.39 -7.14
CA ALA A 138 -3.47 14.45 -7.45
C ALA A 138 -4.17 15.64 -6.77
N ASN A 139 -3.45 16.47 -6.01
CA ASN A 139 -4.01 17.60 -5.27
C ASN A 139 -4.81 18.54 -6.19
N GLU A 140 -4.26 18.91 -7.35
CA GLU A 140 -4.91 19.81 -8.31
C GLU A 140 -5.90 19.10 -9.23
N SER A 141 -5.64 17.84 -9.58
CA SER A 141 -6.50 17.09 -10.50
C SER A 141 -7.75 16.49 -9.84
N HIS A 142 -7.75 16.35 -8.51
CA HIS A 142 -8.86 15.78 -7.73
C HIS A 142 -9.16 16.62 -6.48
N PRO A 143 -9.50 17.92 -6.63
CA PRO A 143 -9.68 18.82 -5.49
C PRO A 143 -10.83 18.40 -4.56
N THR A 144 -11.91 17.83 -5.12
CA THR A 144 -13.04 17.31 -4.33
C THR A 144 -12.63 16.11 -3.48
N LEU A 145 -11.88 15.17 -4.05
CA LEU A 145 -11.38 14.00 -3.30
C LEU A 145 -10.37 14.42 -2.23
N LEU A 146 -9.50 15.40 -2.55
CA LEU A 146 -8.57 15.98 -1.57
C LEU A 146 -9.33 16.60 -0.38
N ALA A 147 -10.38 17.37 -0.65
CA ALA A 147 -11.21 17.95 0.41
C ALA A 147 -11.89 16.88 1.27
N GLN A 148 -12.37 15.79 0.65
CA GLN A 148 -12.97 14.66 1.37
C GLN A 148 -11.96 13.96 2.28
N VAL A 149 -10.74 13.67 1.81
CA VAL A 149 -9.73 13.01 2.66
C VAL A 149 -9.21 13.91 3.78
N ASN A 150 -9.29 15.23 3.60
CA ASN A 150 -8.89 16.25 4.58
C ASN A 150 -10.06 16.79 5.43
N SER A 151 -11.20 16.11 5.46
CA SER A 151 -12.35 16.52 6.29
C SER A 151 -12.14 16.30 7.79
N GLY A 152 -11.12 15.51 8.16
CA GLY A 152 -10.74 15.24 9.54
C GLY A 152 -9.66 16.19 10.08
N MET A 153 -9.17 15.91 11.29
CA MET A 153 -8.09 16.70 11.91
C MET A 153 -6.74 16.54 11.19
N ALA A 154 -6.51 15.38 10.58
CA ALA A 154 -5.27 15.09 9.88
C ALA A 154 -5.27 15.67 8.47
N GLN A 155 -4.14 16.23 8.05
CA GLN A 155 -3.95 16.74 6.69
C GLN A 155 -3.13 15.75 5.85
N PHE A 156 -3.52 15.61 4.59
CA PHE A 156 -2.97 14.66 3.63
C PHE A 156 -2.65 15.35 2.31
N ASP A 157 -1.54 14.92 1.71
CA ASP A 157 -1.31 15.05 0.27
C ASP A 157 -1.91 13.84 -0.45
N LEU A 158 -2.53 14.11 -1.59
CA LEU A 158 -3.14 13.11 -2.46
C LEU A 158 -2.26 12.87 -3.68
N PHE A 159 -1.99 11.60 -3.94
CA PHE A 159 -1.30 11.13 -5.14
C PHE A 159 -2.16 10.08 -5.85
N LYS A 160 -1.87 9.86 -7.13
CA LYS A 160 -2.49 8.81 -7.92
C LYS A 160 -1.45 8.05 -8.74
N ILE A 161 -1.80 6.81 -9.04
CA ILE A 161 -1.06 5.90 -9.91
C ILE A 161 -2.05 5.44 -10.99
N PRO A 162 -2.03 6.06 -12.18
CA PRO A 162 -2.80 5.60 -13.32
C PRO A 162 -2.23 4.29 -13.87
N LYS A 163 -3.10 3.36 -14.28
CA LYS A 163 -2.74 2.06 -14.89
C LYS A 163 -1.75 2.22 -16.05
N ASP A 164 -2.06 3.11 -16.98
CA ASP A 164 -1.24 3.31 -18.18
C ASP A 164 0.15 3.85 -17.84
N LEU A 165 0.23 4.78 -16.88
CA LEU A 165 1.51 5.33 -16.43
C LEU A 165 2.36 4.26 -15.72
N PHE A 166 1.72 3.41 -14.91
CA PHE A 166 2.40 2.28 -14.27
C PHE A 166 3.01 1.33 -15.31
N TYR A 167 2.25 0.89 -16.30
CA TYR A 167 2.78 -0.02 -17.33
C TYR A 167 3.81 0.66 -18.23
N LEU A 168 3.62 1.92 -18.59
CA LEU A 168 4.59 2.66 -19.40
C LEU A 168 5.95 2.75 -18.70
N THR A 169 5.96 3.19 -17.44
CA THR A 169 7.21 3.37 -16.67
C THR A 169 7.90 2.04 -16.37
N THR A 170 7.15 1.01 -15.98
CA THR A 170 7.73 -0.32 -15.70
C THR A 170 8.28 -0.99 -16.95
N ALA A 171 7.65 -0.82 -18.11
CA ALA A 171 8.20 -1.31 -19.38
C ALA A 171 9.53 -0.63 -19.75
N TYR A 172 9.64 0.69 -19.56
CA TYR A 172 10.91 1.41 -19.78
C TYR A 172 12.02 0.96 -18.82
N GLU A 173 11.72 0.80 -17.53
CA GLU A 173 12.70 0.31 -16.55
C GLU A 173 13.21 -1.10 -16.88
N MET A 174 12.35 -1.98 -17.40
CA MET A 174 12.76 -3.32 -17.85
C MET A 174 13.71 -3.25 -19.05
N GLN A 175 13.41 -2.40 -20.04
CA GLN A 175 14.26 -2.23 -21.22
C GLN A 175 15.65 -1.66 -20.86
N GLU A 176 15.71 -0.61 -20.03
CA GLU A 176 16.99 -0.04 -19.59
C GLU A 176 17.81 -1.05 -18.78
N GLY A 177 17.15 -1.86 -17.94
CA GLY A 177 17.82 -2.91 -17.17
C GLY A 177 18.41 -4.02 -18.05
N GLU A 178 17.71 -4.41 -19.12
CA GLU A 178 18.20 -5.38 -20.10
C GLU A 178 19.37 -4.81 -20.92
N GLU A 179 19.30 -3.56 -21.37
CA GLU A 179 20.37 -2.89 -22.10
C GLU A 179 21.64 -2.70 -21.27
N GLN A 180 21.52 -2.43 -19.97
CA GLN A 180 22.67 -2.30 -19.05
C GLN A 180 23.32 -3.64 -18.67
N ALA A 181 22.61 -4.76 -18.89
CA ALA A 181 23.09 -6.11 -18.59
C ALA A 181 23.77 -6.81 -19.78
N MET A 182 23.70 -6.22 -20.98
CA MET A 182 24.40 -6.65 -22.20
C MET A 182 25.75 -5.97 -22.35
#